data_AF-A0AAW9KFV7-F1
#
_entry.id   AF-A0AAW9KFV7-F1
#
_cell.length_a   1.000
_cell.length_b   1.000
_cell.length_c   1.000
_cell.angle_alpha   90.00
_cell.angle_beta   90.00
_cell.angle_gamma   90.00
#
_symmetry.space_group_name_H-M   'P 1'
#
loop_
_entity.id
_entity.type
_entity.pdbx_description
1 polymer ?
#
loop_
_entity_poly.entity_id
_entity_poly.type
_entity_poly.pdbx_seq_one_letter_code
_entity_poly.pdbx_strand_id
1 'polypeptide(L)'
;MIDLFSLGVAITLGVPTSKWISKNLFDKEYKEIRRVTKTLDYLFADQKIYNLEGNKPKITDIKITDCGYYISLDIQGITTYSNLENLSEYIKSLFKAYHVELSSNKGNIVTLDIVNKEINELTYRAISIEPTKLICGYDLKGKPLIVDMLKTPHIGVVGTSLSGKSKCIEGALKTIRGADITLVNCFKDDFKGIIADRINGNDNILEYLKRVVENKTIRPRPYYIVIDEYNTLSNIKGIDKIIQELLSQARHYNVYLIVIMQKGNSEDCKFKQLFNTRIAFRTIEESTLRAFLGVGVGSGALNQREFYLLHSELKKGKTYTI
;
A
#
# COMPACT_ATOMS: atom_id res chain seq x y z
N MET A 1 22.97 10.27 3.95
CA MET A 1 24.34 9.77 3.75
C MET A 1 25.27 10.95 3.96
N ILE A 2 26.10 10.92 4.99
CA ILE A 2 27.05 12.01 5.29
C ILE A 2 28.17 11.90 4.26
N ASP A 3 28.47 12.99 3.57
CA ASP A 3 29.58 13.06 2.64
C ASP A 3 30.90 12.89 3.41
N LEU A 4 31.58 11.77 3.17
CA LEU A 4 32.81 11.38 3.87
C LEU A 4 33.94 12.39 3.64
N PHE A 5 33.91 13.14 2.53
CA PHE A 5 34.92 14.14 2.20
C PHE A 5 34.84 15.37 3.13
N SER A 6 33.61 15.84 3.40
CA SER A 6 33.38 16.98 4.29
C SER A 6 33.56 16.65 5.78
N LEU A 7 33.34 15.39 6.18
CA LEU A 7 33.66 14.91 7.53
C LEU A 7 35.19 14.92 7.80
N GLY A 8 36.00 14.56 6.80
CA GLY A 8 37.46 14.58 6.89
C GLY A 8 38.03 16.00 7.10
N VAL A 9 37.46 17.01 6.44
CA VAL A 9 37.87 18.41 6.61
C VAL A 9 37.50 18.95 8.00
N ALA A 10 36.33 18.60 8.53
CA ALA A 10 35.89 19.05 9.86
C ALA A 10 36.75 18.47 11.01
N ILE A 11 37.17 17.20 10.88
CA ILE A 11 38.10 16.55 11.83
C ILE A 11 39.48 17.22 11.78
N THR A 12 39.97 17.55 10.58
CA THR A 12 41.27 18.20 10.37
C THR A 12 41.33 19.61 10.95
N LEU A 13 40.20 20.34 11.01
CA LEU A 13 40.11 21.71 11.53
C LEU A 13 39.72 21.80 13.01
N GLY A 14 39.61 20.67 13.73
CA GLY A 14 39.30 20.66 15.17
C GLY A 14 37.90 21.18 15.53
N VAL A 15 36.98 21.25 14.57
CA VAL A 15 35.60 21.69 14.82
C VAL A 15 34.83 20.53 15.47
N PRO A 16 34.17 20.72 16.63
CA PRO A 16 33.38 19.66 17.25
C PRO A 16 32.29 19.19 16.27
N THR A 17 32.38 17.93 15.85
CA THR A 17 31.54 17.35 14.79
C THR A 17 30.05 17.51 15.10
N SER A 18 29.64 17.46 16.38
CA SER A 18 28.27 17.72 16.83
C SER A 18 27.77 19.15 16.51
N LYS A 19 28.62 20.16 16.63
CA LYS A 19 28.29 21.58 16.35
C LYS A 19 28.23 21.88 14.85
N TRP A 20 29.06 21.19 14.05
CA TRP A 20 29.04 21.31 12.60
C TRP A 20 27.83 20.59 11.99
N ILE A 21 27.54 19.38 12.46
CA ILE A 21 26.36 18.60 12.05
C ILE A 21 25.09 19.35 12.41
N SER A 22 24.98 19.89 13.63
CA SER A 22 23.79 20.65 14.03
C SER A 22 23.61 21.90 13.16
N LYS A 23 24.65 22.72 12.98
CA LYS A 23 24.57 23.94 12.16
C LYS A 23 24.18 23.63 10.71
N ASN A 24 24.74 22.59 10.10
CA ASN A 24 24.40 22.21 8.71
C ASN A 24 23.03 21.55 8.57
N LEU A 25 22.59 20.75 9.56
CA LEU A 25 21.21 20.23 9.57
C LEU A 25 20.21 21.37 9.71
N PHE A 26 20.39 22.24 10.70
CA PHE A 26 19.50 23.39 10.94
C PHE A 26 19.42 24.30 9.72
N ASP A 27 20.54 24.56 9.04
CA ASP A 27 20.57 25.41 7.86
C ASP A 27 19.90 24.76 6.64
N LYS A 28 19.97 23.43 6.53
CA LYS A 28 19.26 22.67 5.49
C LYS A 28 17.75 22.60 5.74
N GLU A 29 17.34 22.30 6.97
CA GLU A 29 15.92 22.30 7.36
C GLU A 29 15.30 23.68 7.20
N TYR A 30 16.01 24.74 7.61
CA TYR A 30 15.56 26.11 7.45
C TYR A 30 15.36 26.49 5.96
N LYS A 31 16.30 26.10 5.08
CA LYS A 31 16.17 26.31 3.63
C LYS A 31 14.94 25.59 3.05
N GLU A 32 14.67 24.37 3.50
CA GLU A 32 13.50 23.59 3.08
C GLU A 32 12.19 24.22 3.59
N ILE A 33 12.11 24.60 4.87
CA ILE A 33 10.94 25.30 5.43
C ILE A 33 10.66 26.59 4.65
N ARG A 34 11.71 27.37 4.33
CA ARG A 34 11.57 28.60 3.53
C ARG A 34 11.07 28.31 2.12
N ARG A 35 11.52 27.21 1.50
CA ARG A 35 11.05 26.76 0.19
C ARG A 35 9.56 26.39 0.25
N VAL A 36 9.16 25.56 1.21
CA VAL A 36 7.77 25.15 1.43
C VAL A 36 6.87 26.38 1.66
N THR A 37 7.31 27.31 2.50
CA THR A 37 6.59 28.57 2.77
C THR A 37 6.37 29.37 1.47
N LYS A 38 7.42 29.56 0.66
CA LYS A 38 7.30 30.24 -0.63
C LYS A 38 6.36 29.53 -1.60
N THR A 39 6.37 28.19 -1.61
CA THR A 39 5.47 27.39 -2.44
C THR A 39 4.02 27.57 -2.00
N LEU A 40 3.73 27.61 -0.70
CA LEU A 40 2.39 27.89 -0.19
C LEU A 40 1.96 29.33 -0.48
N ASP A 41 2.87 30.30 -0.34
CA ASP A 41 2.58 31.69 -0.69
C ASP A 41 2.22 31.85 -2.16
N TYR A 42 2.92 31.13 -3.04
CA TYR A 42 2.60 31.06 -4.46
C TYR A 42 1.22 30.42 -4.68
N LEU A 43 0.93 29.28 -4.04
CA LEU A 43 -0.39 28.63 -4.09
C LEU A 43 -1.51 29.61 -3.73
N PHE A 44 -1.37 30.32 -2.60
CA PHE A 44 -2.40 31.25 -2.12
C PHE A 44 -2.59 32.43 -3.07
N ALA A 45 -1.51 32.96 -3.64
CA ALA A 45 -1.59 34.06 -4.60
C ALA A 45 -2.23 33.61 -5.92
N ASP A 46 -1.76 32.50 -6.50
CA ASP A 46 -2.21 31.99 -7.79
C ASP A 46 -3.68 31.55 -7.76
N GLN A 47 -4.08 30.86 -6.69
CA GLN A 47 -5.45 30.38 -6.49
C GLN A 47 -6.36 31.41 -5.81
N LYS A 48 -5.87 32.65 -5.60
CA LYS A 48 -6.59 33.76 -4.97
C LYS A 48 -7.22 33.42 -3.61
N ILE A 49 -6.47 32.72 -2.77
CA ILE A 49 -6.89 32.29 -1.43
C ILE A 49 -6.53 33.37 -0.41
N TYR A 50 -7.40 34.36 -0.28
CA TYR A 50 -7.31 35.43 0.70
C TYR A 50 -8.71 35.96 1.06
N ASN A 51 -8.86 36.57 2.24
CA ASN A 51 -10.09 37.23 2.62
C ASN A 51 -10.18 38.67 2.06
N LEU A 52 -11.27 39.39 2.36
CA LEU A 52 -11.48 40.77 1.90
C LEU A 52 -10.40 41.76 2.37
N GLU A 53 -9.72 41.46 3.47
CA GLU A 53 -8.62 42.26 4.03
C GLU A 53 -7.26 41.89 3.40
N GLY A 54 -7.22 40.92 2.49
CA GLY A 54 -6.00 40.41 1.86
C GLY A 54 -5.23 39.40 2.73
N ASN A 55 -5.79 38.95 3.84
CA ASN A 55 -5.16 37.95 4.71
C ASN A 55 -5.23 36.55 4.08
N LYS A 56 -4.07 35.88 4.02
CA LYS A 56 -3.89 34.51 3.50
C LYS A 56 -3.91 33.47 4.64
N PRO A 57 -4.12 32.17 4.35
CA PRO A 57 -4.07 31.12 5.37
C PRO A 57 -2.76 31.16 6.16
N LYS A 58 -2.86 31.02 7.49
CA LYS A 58 -1.70 31.09 8.37
C LYS A 58 -1.06 29.72 8.50
N ILE A 59 0.23 29.62 8.16
CA ILE A 59 1.02 28.42 8.41
C ILE A 59 1.27 28.34 9.93
N THR A 60 0.73 27.30 10.57
CA THR A 60 0.87 27.08 12.01
C THR A 60 2.03 26.16 12.34
N ASP A 61 2.31 25.17 11.49
CA ASP A 61 3.41 24.23 11.66
C ASP A 61 3.89 23.69 10.30
N ILE A 62 5.20 23.43 10.19
CA ILE A 62 5.81 22.69 9.07
C ILE A 62 6.79 21.68 9.68
N LYS A 63 6.48 20.39 9.50
CA LYS A 63 7.37 19.29 9.85
C LYS A 63 7.94 18.67 8.59
N ILE A 64 9.26 18.61 8.50
CA ILE A 64 9.95 17.85 7.46
C ILE A 64 9.93 16.39 7.89
N THR A 65 9.44 15.51 7.01
CA THR A 65 9.44 14.06 7.24
C THR A 65 10.47 13.38 6.33
N ASP A 66 10.67 12.08 6.53
CA ASP A 66 11.57 11.29 5.69
C ASP A 66 11.15 11.31 4.21
N CYS A 67 9.85 11.42 3.94
CA CYS A 67 9.25 11.31 2.60
C CYS A 67 8.65 12.62 2.05
N GLY A 68 8.66 13.71 2.83
CA GLY A 68 8.16 15.01 2.39
C GLY A 68 7.86 15.96 3.53
N TYR A 69 6.63 16.44 3.63
CA TYR A 69 6.23 17.51 4.55
C TYR A 69 4.87 17.23 5.19
N TYR A 70 4.73 17.59 6.46
CA TYR A 70 3.46 17.65 7.16
C TYR A 70 3.23 19.10 7.60
N ILE A 71 2.24 19.75 6.99
CA ILE A 71 2.01 21.19 7.11
C ILE A 71 0.65 21.42 7.75
N SER A 72 0.57 22.30 8.75
CA SER A 72 -0.70 22.72 9.35
C SER A 72 -1.01 24.16 8.96
N LEU A 73 -2.23 24.38 8.45
CA LEU A 73 -2.73 25.68 8.03
C LEU A 73 -3.96 26.04 8.86
N ASP A 74 -3.98 27.25 9.41
CA ASP A 74 -5.20 27.86 9.92
C ASP A 74 -5.88 28.63 8.78
N ILE A 75 -7.10 28.20 8.45
CA ILE A 75 -7.89 28.70 7.33
C ILE A 75 -9.05 29.59 7.79
N GLN A 76 -9.17 29.85 9.10
CA GLN A 76 -10.29 30.56 9.69
C GLN A 76 -10.52 31.93 9.04
N GLY A 77 -11.75 32.15 8.57
CA GLY A 77 -12.15 33.42 7.96
C GLY A 77 -11.50 33.71 6.61
N ILE A 78 -10.83 32.72 5.99
CA ILE A 78 -10.09 32.89 4.73
C ILE A 78 -10.62 31.95 3.65
N THR A 79 -10.69 30.65 3.93
CA THR A 79 -11.21 29.65 2.98
C THR A 79 -11.89 28.51 3.73
N THR A 80 -12.39 27.52 2.99
CA THR A 80 -13.00 26.30 3.54
C THR A 80 -12.11 25.09 3.29
N TYR A 81 -12.29 24.03 4.08
CA TYR A 81 -11.63 22.74 3.82
C TYR A 81 -11.93 22.22 2.40
N SER A 82 -13.19 22.27 1.97
CA SER A 82 -13.61 21.79 0.65
C SER A 82 -12.94 22.54 -0.50
N ASN A 83 -12.75 23.86 -0.37
CA ASN A 83 -12.01 24.64 -1.37
C ASN A 83 -10.56 24.18 -1.50
N LEU A 84 -9.87 23.87 -0.40
CA LEU A 84 -8.50 23.35 -0.44
C LEU A 84 -8.43 21.90 -0.94
N GLU A 85 -9.40 21.06 -0.56
CA GLU A 85 -9.50 19.68 -1.00
C GLU A 85 -9.66 19.58 -2.53
N ASN A 86 -10.45 20.48 -3.12
CA ASN A 86 -10.61 20.60 -4.57
C ASN A 86 -9.32 21.00 -5.30
N LEU A 87 -8.32 21.55 -4.58
CA LEU A 87 -7.01 21.91 -5.11
C LEU A 87 -5.95 20.81 -4.89
N SER A 88 -6.32 19.63 -4.37
CA SER A 88 -5.40 18.53 -4.06
C SER A 88 -4.46 18.15 -5.21
N GLU A 89 -4.97 17.99 -6.44
CA GLU A 89 -4.13 17.67 -7.61
C GLU A 89 -3.25 18.86 -8.04
N TYR A 90 -3.72 20.10 -7.86
CA TYR A 90 -2.90 21.30 -8.10
C TYR A 90 -1.75 21.40 -7.08
N ILE A 91 -2.04 21.20 -5.79
CA ILE A 91 -1.04 21.16 -4.71
C ILE A 91 -0.03 20.04 -4.98
N LYS A 92 -0.49 18.85 -5.38
CA LYS A 92 0.37 17.72 -5.73
C LYS A 92 1.33 18.07 -6.87
N SER A 93 0.84 18.71 -7.93
CA SER A 93 1.67 19.21 -9.04
C SER A 93 2.69 20.25 -8.56
N LEU A 94 2.23 21.23 -7.78
CA LEU A 94 3.05 22.34 -7.29
C LEU A 94 4.22 21.87 -6.42
N PHE A 95 3.98 20.88 -5.56
CA PHE A 95 5.01 20.29 -4.70
C PHE A 95 5.83 19.20 -5.39
N LYS A 96 5.53 18.86 -6.66
CA LYS A 96 6.08 17.70 -7.37
C LYS A 96 5.92 16.42 -6.53
N ALA A 97 4.76 16.30 -5.89
CA ALA A 97 4.46 15.25 -4.95
C ALA A 97 3.92 14.00 -5.65
N TYR A 98 4.24 12.84 -5.11
CA TYR A 98 3.64 11.57 -5.46
C TYR A 98 2.22 11.47 -4.90
N HIS A 99 1.99 12.06 -3.73
CA HIS A 99 0.72 12.04 -3.03
C HIS A 99 0.55 13.26 -2.13
N VAL A 100 -0.69 13.70 -2.01
CA VAL A 100 -1.12 14.74 -1.08
C VAL A 100 -2.42 14.27 -0.43
N GLU A 101 -2.44 14.28 0.89
CA GLU A 101 -3.63 13.99 1.70
C GLU A 101 -3.97 15.25 2.50
N LEU A 102 -5.25 15.65 2.45
CA LEU A 102 -5.77 16.73 3.28
C LEU A 102 -6.64 16.14 4.37
N SER A 103 -6.53 16.69 5.56
CA SER A 103 -7.46 16.37 6.66
C SER A 103 -7.73 17.61 7.50
N SER A 104 -8.90 17.66 8.13
CA SER A 104 -9.27 18.75 9.03
C SER A 104 -9.12 18.29 10.48
N ASN A 105 -8.49 19.13 11.30
CA ASN A 105 -8.46 18.98 12.75
C ASN A 105 -9.17 20.21 13.36
N LYS A 106 -10.27 20.00 14.08
CA LYS A 106 -11.09 21.08 14.67
C LYS A 106 -11.68 22.10 13.68
N GLY A 107 -11.87 21.72 12.40
CA GLY A 107 -12.62 22.50 11.40
C GLY A 107 -11.87 23.67 10.78
N ASN A 108 -11.14 24.45 11.57
CA ASN A 108 -10.36 25.61 11.12
C ASN A 108 -8.87 25.32 10.87
N ILE A 109 -8.33 24.21 11.38
CA ILE A 109 -6.98 23.76 11.03
C ILE A 109 -7.08 22.66 9.98
N VAL A 110 -6.41 22.88 8.85
CA VAL A 110 -6.26 21.89 7.77
C VAL A 110 -4.81 21.45 7.71
N THR A 111 -4.60 20.14 7.71
CA THR A 111 -3.27 19.55 7.57
C THR A 111 -3.07 19.04 6.16
N LEU A 112 -2.00 19.49 5.51
CA LEU A 112 -1.50 18.99 4.24
C LEU A 112 -0.39 17.99 4.53
N ASP A 113 -0.60 16.75 4.17
CA ASP A 113 0.43 15.73 4.21
C ASP A 113 0.92 15.45 2.79
N ILE A 114 2.18 15.81 2.53
CA ILE A 114 2.77 15.88 1.20
C ILE A 114 3.92 14.87 1.12
N VAL A 115 3.81 13.91 0.20
CA VAL A 115 4.86 12.93 -0.07
C VAL A 115 5.54 13.28 -1.40
N ASN A 116 6.73 13.86 -1.37
CA ASN A 116 7.46 14.32 -2.55
C ASN A 116 8.82 13.63 -2.77
N LYS A 117 9.17 12.69 -1.89
CA LYS A 117 10.31 11.80 -2.06
C LYS A 117 9.77 10.37 -2.06
N GLU A 118 10.25 9.55 -2.99
CA GLU A 118 10.08 8.12 -2.83
C GLU A 118 10.78 7.68 -1.55
N ILE A 119 10.08 6.89 -0.74
CA ILE A 119 10.74 6.14 0.32
C ILE A 119 11.68 5.16 -0.38
N ASN A 120 12.98 5.45 -0.31
CA ASN A 120 14.02 4.57 -0.80
C ASN A 120 13.87 3.20 -0.11
N GLU A 121 13.92 2.16 -0.93
CA GLU A 121 14.04 0.75 -0.55
C GLU A 121 13.33 0.38 0.76
N LEU A 122 12.04 0.02 0.63
CA LEU A 122 11.32 -0.70 1.68
C LEU A 122 11.97 -2.08 1.85
N THR A 123 13.02 -2.12 2.65
CA THR A 123 13.63 -3.35 3.14
C THR A 123 12.62 -4.03 4.05
N TYR A 124 12.39 -5.32 3.79
CA TYR A 124 11.51 -6.14 4.60
C TYR A 124 11.89 -6.02 6.08
N ARG A 125 10.98 -5.51 6.91
CA ARG A 125 11.14 -5.51 8.37
C ARG A 125 10.40 -6.72 8.92
N ALA A 126 11.15 -7.64 9.55
CA ALA A 126 10.55 -8.76 10.28
C ALA A 126 9.82 -8.21 11.52
N ILE A 127 8.53 -7.93 11.37
CA ILE A 127 7.64 -7.52 12.45
C ILE A 127 6.92 -8.79 12.92
N SER A 128 7.05 -9.12 14.20
CA SER A 128 6.29 -10.23 14.79
C SER A 128 4.82 -9.83 14.87
N ILE A 129 3.97 -10.55 14.12
CA ILE A 129 2.52 -10.35 14.10
C ILE A 129 1.81 -11.69 14.32
N GLU A 130 0.54 -11.64 14.72
CA GLU A 130 -0.30 -12.83 14.87
C GLU A 130 -0.38 -13.63 13.55
N PRO A 131 -0.54 -14.97 13.59
CA PRO A 131 -0.46 -15.79 12.38
C PRO A 131 -1.59 -15.53 11.37
N THR A 132 -2.63 -14.81 11.78
CA THR A 132 -3.77 -14.38 10.95
C THR A 132 -3.60 -12.98 10.36
N LYS A 133 -2.51 -12.27 10.68
CA LYS A 133 -2.23 -10.93 10.17
C LYS A 133 -1.14 -11.00 9.10
N LEU A 134 -1.33 -10.27 8.01
CA LEU A 134 -0.45 -10.26 6.85
C LEU A 134 0.04 -8.85 6.55
N ILE A 135 1.35 -8.65 6.42
CA ILE A 135 1.90 -7.38 5.92
C ILE A 135 2.03 -7.45 4.40
N CYS A 136 1.07 -6.85 3.69
CA CYS A 136 1.03 -6.86 2.22
C CYS A 136 1.96 -5.81 1.58
N GLY A 137 2.52 -4.91 2.38
CA GLY A 137 3.46 -3.88 1.93
C GLY A 137 3.45 -2.70 2.89
N TYR A 138 3.81 -1.53 2.39
CA TYR A 138 3.80 -0.29 3.17
C TYR A 138 3.06 0.80 2.42
N ASP A 139 2.46 1.72 3.17
CA ASP A 139 1.91 2.94 2.61
C ASP A 139 3.03 3.87 2.11
N LEU A 140 2.62 5.01 1.56
CA LEU A 140 3.55 6.01 1.03
C LEU A 140 4.41 6.69 2.12
N LYS A 141 4.16 6.40 3.40
CA LYS A 141 4.90 6.88 4.57
C LYS A 141 5.75 5.78 5.22
N GLY A 142 5.76 4.57 4.66
CA GLY A 142 6.53 3.44 5.18
C GLY A 142 5.88 2.74 6.37
N LYS A 143 4.60 3.00 6.64
CA LYS A 143 3.84 2.28 7.67
C LYS A 143 3.30 0.97 7.08
N PRO A 144 3.39 -0.15 7.81
CA PRO A 144 2.94 -1.45 7.29
C PRO A 144 1.44 -1.45 7.01
N LEU A 145 1.07 -1.93 5.83
CA LEU A 145 -0.31 -2.21 5.44
C LEU A 145 -0.65 -3.64 5.87
N ILE A 146 -1.32 -3.74 7.02
CA ILE A 146 -1.66 -5.00 7.66
C ILE A 146 -3.09 -5.40 7.30
N VAL A 147 -3.25 -6.61 6.77
CA VAL A 147 -4.54 -7.27 6.57
C VAL A 147 -4.77 -8.25 7.71
N ASP A 148 -5.94 -8.18 8.35
CA ASP A 148 -6.36 -9.12 9.39
C ASP A 148 -7.34 -10.14 8.80
N MET A 149 -6.88 -11.38 8.63
CA MET A 149 -7.67 -12.46 8.04
C MET A 149 -8.83 -12.90 8.95
N LEU A 150 -8.80 -12.55 10.25
CA LEU A 150 -9.95 -12.68 11.14
C LEU A 150 -10.92 -11.51 11.00
N LYS A 151 -10.71 -10.54 10.14
CA LYS A 151 -11.71 -9.48 9.88
C LYS A 151 -12.18 -9.51 8.44
N THR A 152 -11.23 -9.58 7.51
CA THR A 152 -11.50 -9.52 6.07
C THR A 152 -10.94 -10.74 5.30
N PRO A 153 -11.32 -11.98 5.65
CA PRO A 153 -11.02 -13.15 4.82
C PRO A 153 -11.98 -13.14 3.63
N HIS A 154 -11.58 -13.36 2.38
CA HIS A 154 -10.29 -13.81 1.86
C HIS A 154 -9.61 -12.73 1.00
N ILE A 155 -8.40 -13.01 0.49
CA ILE A 155 -7.66 -12.06 -0.36
C ILE A 155 -7.76 -12.45 -1.83
N GLY A 156 -8.17 -11.50 -2.67
CA GLY A 156 -7.97 -11.55 -4.12
C GLY A 156 -6.86 -10.59 -4.55
N VAL A 157 -5.99 -11.00 -5.47
CA VAL A 157 -4.87 -10.19 -5.97
C VAL A 157 -4.90 -10.12 -7.50
N VAL A 158 -4.96 -8.93 -8.09
CA VAL A 158 -4.94 -8.72 -9.54
C VAL A 158 -3.74 -7.87 -9.99
N GLY A 159 -3.31 -8.03 -11.24
CA GLY A 159 -2.26 -7.22 -11.87
C GLY A 159 -1.49 -7.97 -12.96
N THR A 160 -0.74 -7.25 -13.81
CA THR A 160 0.04 -7.86 -14.90
C THR A 160 1.26 -8.64 -14.39
N SER A 161 1.91 -9.41 -15.27
CA SER A 161 3.21 -10.02 -14.99
C SER A 161 4.24 -8.95 -14.56
N LEU A 162 5.15 -9.32 -13.65
CA LEU A 162 6.21 -8.44 -13.12
C LEU A 162 5.72 -7.16 -12.40
N SER A 163 4.43 -7.08 -12.06
CA SER A 163 3.85 -5.93 -11.34
C SER A 163 4.13 -5.94 -9.83
N GLY A 164 4.49 -7.10 -9.26
CA GLY A 164 4.81 -7.26 -7.84
C GLY A 164 3.89 -8.20 -7.04
N LYS A 165 2.85 -8.78 -7.66
CA LYS A 165 1.87 -9.68 -6.99
C LYS A 165 2.52 -10.79 -6.15
N SER A 166 3.33 -11.64 -6.77
CA SER A 166 3.91 -12.81 -6.11
C SER A 166 4.91 -12.39 -5.02
N LYS A 167 5.64 -11.28 -5.19
CA LYS A 167 6.54 -10.72 -4.16
C LYS A 167 5.80 -10.15 -2.96
N CYS A 168 4.66 -9.50 -3.20
CA CYS A 168 3.76 -9.05 -2.12
C CYS A 168 3.29 -10.22 -1.27
N ILE A 169 2.78 -11.27 -1.92
CA ILE A 169 2.27 -12.45 -1.21
C ILE A 169 3.41 -13.25 -0.57
N GLU A 170 4.55 -13.42 -1.24
CA GLU A 170 5.74 -14.04 -0.66
C GLU A 170 6.20 -13.30 0.61
N GLY A 171 6.27 -11.96 0.57
CA GLY A 171 6.62 -11.15 1.74
C GLY A 171 5.61 -11.29 2.87
N ALA A 172 4.31 -11.26 2.56
CA ALA A 172 3.25 -11.44 3.54
C ALA A 172 3.34 -12.82 4.22
N LEU A 173 3.52 -13.89 3.45
CA LEU A 173 3.62 -15.26 3.98
C LEU A 173 4.89 -15.47 4.83
N LYS A 174 6.02 -14.85 4.47
CA LYS A 174 7.27 -14.93 5.25
C LYS A 174 7.16 -14.36 6.67
N THR A 175 6.23 -13.43 6.91
CA THR A 175 6.02 -12.84 8.25
C THR A 175 5.28 -13.79 9.19
N ILE A 176 4.56 -14.78 8.64
CA ILE A 176 3.69 -15.64 9.43
C ILE A 176 4.52 -16.73 10.09
N ARG A 177 4.37 -16.87 11.41
CA ARG A 177 4.88 -18.02 12.17
C ARG A 177 3.69 -18.79 12.70
N GLY A 178 3.72 -20.13 12.64
CA GLY A 178 2.66 -20.96 13.22
C GLY A 178 1.39 -21.05 12.38
N ALA A 179 1.50 -20.92 11.05
CA ALA A 179 0.44 -21.24 10.10
C ALA A 179 0.91 -22.31 9.13
N ASP A 180 -0.03 -23.10 8.64
CA ASP A 180 0.19 -24.08 7.58
C ASP A 180 -0.05 -23.40 6.22
N ILE A 181 0.73 -23.76 5.21
CA ILE A 181 0.66 -23.14 3.88
C ILE A 181 0.66 -24.23 2.81
N THR A 182 -0.24 -24.10 1.84
CA THR A 182 -0.20 -24.87 0.60
C THR A 182 -0.27 -23.92 -0.59
N LEU A 183 0.62 -24.14 -1.54
CA LEU A 183 0.74 -23.40 -2.79
C LEU A 183 0.08 -24.22 -3.91
N VAL A 184 -0.88 -23.63 -4.59
CA VAL A 184 -1.68 -24.26 -5.65
C VAL A 184 -1.33 -23.56 -6.96
N ASN A 185 -1.00 -24.35 -7.99
CA ASN A 185 -0.57 -23.85 -9.29
C ASN A 185 0.69 -22.96 -9.21
N CYS A 186 1.60 -23.27 -8.28
CA CYS A 186 2.87 -22.59 -8.11
C CYS A 186 4.02 -23.54 -8.48
N PHE A 187 4.79 -23.21 -9.52
CA PHE A 187 5.95 -24.00 -9.95
C PHE A 187 7.15 -23.76 -9.03
N LYS A 188 8.22 -24.54 -9.20
CA LYS A 188 9.41 -24.49 -8.32
C LYS A 188 10.05 -23.10 -8.26
N ASP A 189 9.93 -22.32 -9.32
CA ASP A 189 10.49 -20.97 -9.37
C ASP A 189 9.63 -19.90 -8.70
N ASP A 190 8.36 -20.21 -8.41
CA ASP A 190 7.43 -19.32 -7.72
C ASP A 190 7.55 -19.47 -6.21
N PHE A 191 7.53 -18.35 -5.47
CA PHE A 191 7.58 -18.33 -4.01
C PHE A 191 8.79 -19.08 -3.42
N LYS A 192 9.99 -18.91 -3.99
CA LYS A 192 11.22 -19.63 -3.57
C LYS A 192 11.53 -19.53 -2.07
N GLY A 193 11.17 -18.42 -1.43
CA GLY A 193 11.40 -18.24 0.00
C GLY A 193 10.29 -18.77 0.90
N ILE A 194 9.32 -19.53 0.36
CA ILE A 194 8.25 -20.18 1.11
C ILE A 194 8.45 -21.69 1.06
N ILE A 195 8.58 -22.30 2.24
CA ILE A 195 8.60 -23.75 2.42
C ILE A 195 7.16 -24.19 2.68
N ALA A 196 6.55 -24.85 1.70
CA ALA A 196 5.15 -25.25 1.73
C ALA A 196 4.90 -26.40 0.73
N ASP A 197 3.81 -27.15 0.97
CA ASP A 197 3.33 -28.15 0.02
C ASP A 197 2.88 -27.49 -1.28
N ARG A 198 3.12 -28.14 -2.42
CA ARG A 198 2.78 -27.63 -3.75
C ARG A 198 1.86 -28.60 -4.47
N ILE A 199 0.68 -28.13 -4.85
CA ILE A 199 -0.31 -28.90 -5.60
C ILE A 199 -0.41 -28.32 -7.01
N ASN A 200 0.01 -29.11 -7.99
CA ASN A 200 0.03 -28.75 -9.41
C ASN A 200 -0.67 -29.84 -10.25
N GLY A 201 -1.14 -29.45 -11.43
CA GLY A 201 -1.92 -30.30 -12.33
C GLY A 201 -3.42 -30.24 -12.04
N ASN A 202 -4.22 -30.10 -13.09
CA ASN A 202 -5.65 -29.77 -12.99
C ASN A 202 -6.44 -30.74 -12.09
N ASP A 203 -6.25 -32.04 -12.28
CA ASP A 203 -6.98 -33.07 -11.52
C ASP A 203 -6.57 -33.08 -10.04
N ASN A 204 -5.26 -33.00 -9.77
CA ASN A 204 -4.73 -32.95 -8.40
C ASN A 204 -5.22 -31.70 -7.66
N ILE A 205 -5.22 -30.54 -8.32
CA ILE A 205 -5.72 -29.28 -7.75
C ILE A 205 -7.20 -29.41 -7.43
N LEU A 206 -7.99 -29.92 -8.37
CA LEU A 206 -9.43 -30.09 -8.19
C LEU A 206 -9.75 -31.04 -7.04
N GLU A 207 -9.07 -32.18 -6.97
CA GLU A 207 -9.24 -33.17 -5.90
C GLU A 207 -8.82 -32.60 -4.55
N TYR A 208 -7.66 -31.94 -4.48
CA TYR A 208 -7.18 -31.29 -3.26
C TYR A 208 -8.19 -30.26 -2.73
N LEU A 209 -8.66 -29.34 -3.58
CA LEU A 209 -9.60 -28.31 -3.13
C LEU A 209 -10.95 -28.90 -2.70
N LYS A 210 -11.44 -29.97 -3.36
CA LYS A 210 -12.63 -30.71 -2.90
C LYS A 210 -12.44 -31.27 -1.50
N ARG A 211 -11.32 -31.94 -1.23
CA ARG A 211 -11.00 -32.47 0.11
C ARG A 211 -10.95 -31.37 1.16
N VAL A 212 -10.42 -30.20 0.83
CA VAL A 212 -10.42 -29.05 1.75
C VAL A 212 -11.84 -28.57 2.04
N VAL A 213 -12.70 -28.45 1.02
CA VAL A 213 -14.12 -28.06 1.18
C VAL A 213 -14.87 -29.06 2.05
N GLU A 214 -14.70 -30.35 1.81
CA GLU A 214 -15.38 -31.43 2.52
C GLU A 214 -14.94 -31.54 3.99
N ASN A 215 -13.71 -31.13 4.30
CA ASN A 215 -13.20 -31.14 5.66
C ASN A 215 -13.78 -29.99 6.51
N LYS A 216 -14.82 -30.30 7.28
CA LYS A 216 -15.50 -29.37 8.21
C LYS A 216 -14.91 -29.36 9.63
N THR A 217 -13.65 -29.75 9.79
CA THR A 217 -12.96 -29.67 11.09
C THR A 217 -12.22 -28.35 11.25
N ILE A 218 -12.31 -27.76 12.44
CA ILE A 218 -11.58 -26.53 12.76
C ILE A 218 -10.10 -26.88 12.93
N ARG A 219 -9.23 -26.18 12.19
CA ARG A 219 -7.78 -26.38 12.28
C ARG A 219 -7.19 -25.61 13.46
N PRO A 220 -6.26 -26.21 14.22
CA PRO A 220 -5.63 -25.56 15.37
C PRO A 220 -4.74 -24.38 14.97
N ARG A 221 -4.19 -24.40 13.75
CA ARG A 221 -3.40 -23.32 13.15
C ARG A 221 -4.11 -22.76 11.92
N PRO A 222 -3.97 -21.46 11.62
CA PRO A 222 -4.42 -20.90 10.36
C PRO A 222 -3.84 -21.66 9.19
N TYR A 223 -4.68 -22.01 8.22
CA TYR A 223 -4.26 -22.71 7.03
C TYR A 223 -4.45 -21.82 5.80
N TYR A 224 -3.35 -21.45 5.17
CA TYR A 224 -3.33 -20.60 3.99
C TYR A 224 -3.23 -21.44 2.71
N ILE A 225 -4.17 -21.20 1.79
CA ILE A 225 -4.14 -21.76 0.44
C ILE A 225 -3.90 -20.61 -0.53
N VAL A 226 -2.74 -20.62 -1.17
CA VAL A 226 -2.36 -19.60 -2.15
C VAL A 226 -2.52 -20.20 -3.53
N ILE A 227 -3.41 -19.64 -4.32
CA ILE A 227 -3.68 -20.07 -5.70
C ILE A 227 -3.03 -19.05 -6.62
N ASP A 228 -1.98 -19.45 -7.36
CA ASP A 228 -1.39 -18.58 -8.38
C ASP A 228 -2.05 -18.80 -9.75
N GLU A 229 -2.02 -17.76 -10.57
CA GLU A 229 -2.57 -17.73 -11.92
C GLU A 229 -3.98 -18.33 -12.07
N TYR A 230 -4.93 -17.93 -11.21
CA TYR A 230 -6.30 -18.46 -11.21
C TYR A 230 -6.98 -18.44 -12.59
N ASN A 231 -6.68 -17.45 -13.45
CA ASN A 231 -7.25 -17.40 -14.80
C ASN A 231 -6.91 -18.62 -15.68
N THR A 232 -5.83 -19.34 -15.37
CA THR A 232 -5.49 -20.61 -16.06
C THR A 232 -6.35 -21.77 -15.55
N LEU A 233 -6.73 -21.72 -14.27
CA LEU A 233 -7.51 -22.73 -13.59
C LEU A 233 -9.00 -22.60 -13.90
N SER A 234 -9.53 -21.40 -14.14
CA SER A 234 -10.98 -21.15 -14.35
C SER A 234 -11.62 -21.96 -15.48
N ASN A 235 -10.82 -22.55 -16.37
CA ASN A 235 -11.29 -23.46 -17.43
C ASN A 235 -11.59 -24.89 -16.91
N ILE A 236 -11.14 -25.24 -15.71
CA ILE A 236 -11.35 -26.55 -15.10
C ILE A 236 -12.80 -26.64 -14.62
N LYS A 237 -13.54 -27.63 -15.13
CA LYS A 237 -14.96 -27.84 -14.77
C LYS A 237 -15.13 -28.00 -13.26
N GLY A 238 -15.91 -27.10 -12.66
CA GLY A 238 -16.28 -27.13 -11.24
C GLY A 238 -15.32 -26.40 -10.30
N ILE A 239 -14.17 -25.91 -10.77
CA ILE A 239 -13.19 -25.19 -9.93
C ILE A 239 -13.80 -23.93 -9.32
N ASP A 240 -14.57 -23.16 -10.12
CA ASP A 240 -15.19 -21.91 -9.68
C ASP A 240 -16.17 -22.15 -8.55
N LYS A 241 -16.92 -23.25 -8.60
CA LYS A 241 -17.89 -23.61 -7.57
C LYS A 241 -17.16 -23.95 -6.27
N ILE A 242 -16.08 -24.73 -6.35
CA ILE A 242 -15.28 -25.13 -5.18
C ILE A 242 -14.60 -23.92 -4.54
N ILE A 243 -14.00 -23.04 -5.35
CA ILE A 243 -13.37 -21.81 -4.83
C ILE A 243 -14.44 -20.91 -4.20
N GLN A 244 -15.62 -20.73 -4.80
CA GLN A 244 -16.72 -19.98 -4.20
C GLN A 244 -17.18 -20.56 -2.85
N GLU A 245 -17.30 -21.88 -2.77
CA GLU A 245 -17.66 -22.56 -1.53
C GLU A 245 -16.60 -22.36 -0.45
N LEU A 246 -15.31 -22.44 -0.80
CA LEU A 246 -14.21 -22.11 0.11
C LEU A 246 -14.31 -20.66 0.57
N LEU A 247 -14.41 -19.72 -0.37
CA LEU A 247 -14.46 -18.29 -0.05
C LEU A 247 -15.64 -17.93 0.87
N SER A 248 -16.73 -18.69 0.80
CA SER A 248 -17.94 -18.42 1.59
C SER A 248 -17.87 -18.97 3.01
N GLN A 249 -17.16 -20.09 3.25
CA GLN A 249 -17.27 -20.81 4.52
C GLN A 249 -15.94 -21.20 5.18
N ALA A 250 -14.82 -21.21 4.44
CA ALA A 250 -13.55 -21.79 4.86
C ALA A 250 -12.99 -21.16 6.15
N ARG A 251 -13.27 -19.87 6.36
CA ARG A 251 -12.89 -19.14 7.57
C ARG A 251 -13.40 -19.81 8.87
N HIS A 252 -14.60 -20.41 8.86
CA HIS A 252 -15.14 -21.11 10.03
C HIS A 252 -14.26 -22.29 10.47
N TYR A 253 -13.47 -22.83 9.54
CA TYR A 253 -12.58 -23.97 9.74
C TYR A 253 -11.10 -23.54 9.85
N ASN A 254 -10.86 -22.24 10.05
CA ASN A 254 -9.54 -21.60 10.14
C ASN A 254 -8.71 -21.73 8.84
N VAL A 255 -9.39 -21.71 7.69
CA VAL A 255 -8.79 -21.80 6.35
C VAL A 255 -8.96 -20.46 5.63
N TYR A 256 -7.89 -20.00 4.98
CA TYR A 256 -7.80 -18.69 4.32
C TYR A 256 -7.25 -18.81 2.91
N LEU A 257 -7.96 -18.26 1.93
CA LEU A 257 -7.54 -18.22 0.54
C LEU A 257 -6.84 -16.91 0.19
N ILE A 258 -5.78 -17.01 -0.62
CA ILE A 258 -5.16 -15.92 -1.35
C ILE A 258 -5.17 -16.31 -2.82
N VAL A 259 -5.97 -15.64 -3.64
CA VAL A 259 -6.15 -15.99 -5.05
C VAL A 259 -5.53 -14.92 -5.93
N ILE A 260 -4.49 -15.28 -6.66
CA ILE A 260 -3.73 -14.40 -7.54
C ILE A 260 -4.19 -14.60 -8.98
N MET A 261 -4.47 -13.50 -9.67
CA MET A 261 -4.96 -13.50 -11.04
C MET A 261 -4.33 -12.35 -11.84
N GLN A 262 -4.36 -12.47 -13.16
CA GLN A 262 -3.94 -11.40 -14.06
C GLN A 262 -5.13 -10.54 -14.49
N LYS A 263 -6.30 -11.16 -14.64
CA LYS A 263 -7.56 -10.49 -14.99
C LYS A 263 -8.62 -10.77 -13.93
N GLY A 264 -9.28 -9.73 -13.45
CA GLY A 264 -10.25 -9.79 -12.35
C GLY A 264 -11.57 -9.06 -12.64
N ASN A 265 -11.92 -8.89 -13.92
CA ASN A 265 -13.25 -8.38 -14.28
C ASN A 265 -14.32 -9.46 -14.01
N SER A 266 -15.60 -9.13 -14.21
CA SER A 266 -16.70 -10.04 -13.89
C SER A 266 -16.76 -11.28 -14.81
N GLU A 267 -16.15 -11.22 -15.99
CA GLU A 267 -16.09 -12.34 -16.94
C GLU A 267 -15.00 -13.34 -16.53
N ASP A 268 -13.84 -12.81 -16.11
CA ASP A 268 -12.67 -13.58 -15.71
C ASP A 268 -12.77 -14.12 -14.27
N CYS A 269 -13.46 -13.42 -13.36
CA CYS A 269 -13.66 -13.82 -11.96
C CYS A 269 -15.07 -13.47 -11.46
N LYS A 270 -16.01 -14.40 -11.65
CA LYS A 270 -17.45 -14.24 -11.32
C LYS A 270 -17.76 -14.09 -9.83
N PHE A 271 -16.79 -14.39 -8.98
CA PHE A 271 -16.93 -14.42 -7.52
C PHE A 271 -16.05 -13.41 -6.79
N LYS A 272 -15.51 -12.41 -7.50
CA LYS A 272 -14.65 -11.37 -6.91
C LYS A 272 -15.27 -10.64 -5.70
N GLN A 273 -16.60 -10.59 -5.64
CA GLN A 273 -17.37 -10.04 -4.53
C GLN A 273 -17.13 -10.77 -3.20
N LEU A 274 -16.74 -12.05 -3.25
CA LEU A 274 -16.44 -12.87 -2.07
C LEU A 274 -15.04 -12.60 -1.48
N PHE A 275 -14.19 -11.82 -2.18
CA PHE A 275 -12.96 -11.32 -1.57
C PHE A 275 -13.27 -10.07 -0.73
N ASN A 276 -13.17 -10.23 0.58
CA ASN A 276 -13.29 -9.13 1.54
C ASN A 276 -12.04 -8.23 1.56
N THR A 277 -10.91 -8.76 1.08
CA THR A 277 -9.70 -7.98 0.83
C THR A 277 -9.32 -8.09 -0.64
N ARG A 278 -9.11 -6.96 -1.31
CA ARG A 278 -8.69 -6.91 -2.72
C ARG A 278 -7.41 -6.10 -2.88
N ILE A 279 -6.40 -6.72 -3.47
CA ILE A 279 -5.11 -6.09 -3.78
C ILE A 279 -5.00 -5.95 -5.30
N ALA A 280 -4.81 -4.73 -5.78
CA ALA A 280 -4.77 -4.45 -7.20
C ALA A 280 -3.46 -3.74 -7.57
N PHE A 281 -2.56 -4.50 -8.20
CA PHE A 281 -1.33 -4.00 -8.80
C PHE A 281 -1.59 -3.45 -10.19
N ARG A 282 -0.61 -2.71 -10.74
CA ARG A 282 -0.65 -2.20 -12.11
C ARG A 282 -1.21 -3.21 -13.12
N THR A 283 -2.26 -2.82 -13.82
CA THR A 283 -2.87 -3.53 -14.96
C THR A 283 -2.56 -2.79 -16.26
N ILE A 284 -2.87 -3.40 -17.40
CA ILE A 284 -2.80 -2.72 -18.71
C ILE A 284 -3.83 -1.60 -18.78
N GLU A 285 -5.07 -1.91 -18.38
CA GLU A 285 -6.19 -0.96 -18.40
C GLU A 285 -6.65 -0.61 -16.99
N GLU A 286 -6.85 0.68 -16.72
CA GLU A 286 -7.37 1.16 -15.44
C GLU A 286 -8.80 0.66 -15.16
N SER A 287 -9.59 0.41 -16.21
CA SER A 287 -10.91 -0.23 -16.15
C SER A 287 -10.87 -1.54 -15.35
N THR A 288 -9.81 -2.34 -15.51
CA THR A 288 -9.64 -3.63 -14.84
C THR A 288 -9.42 -3.45 -13.33
N LEU A 289 -8.63 -2.44 -12.93
CA LEU A 289 -8.43 -2.10 -11.51
C LEU A 289 -9.75 -1.72 -10.86
N ARG A 290 -10.48 -0.79 -11.47
CA ARG A 290 -11.78 -0.30 -10.96
C ARG A 290 -12.81 -1.43 -10.90
N ALA A 291 -12.87 -2.27 -11.94
CA ALA A 291 -13.78 -3.41 -11.99
C ALA A 291 -13.48 -4.46 -10.91
N PHE A 292 -12.20 -4.70 -10.59
CA PHE A 292 -11.82 -5.64 -9.55
C PHE A 292 -12.05 -5.07 -8.14
N LEU A 293 -11.59 -3.84 -7.89
CA LEU A 293 -11.74 -3.18 -6.59
C LEU A 293 -13.21 -2.91 -6.27
N GLY A 294 -14.01 -2.50 -7.26
CA GLY A 294 -15.42 -2.11 -7.08
C GLY A 294 -15.59 -0.68 -6.54
N VAL A 295 -14.51 0.10 -6.49
CA VAL A 295 -14.50 1.51 -6.07
C VAL A 295 -13.70 2.35 -7.05
N GLY A 296 -13.98 3.65 -7.10
CA GLY A 296 -13.16 4.60 -7.82
C GLY A 296 -11.74 4.66 -7.26
N VAL A 297 -10.76 4.76 -8.13
CA VAL A 297 -9.36 5.02 -7.77
C VAL A 297 -9.00 6.43 -8.22
N GLY A 298 -8.09 7.10 -7.49
CA GLY A 298 -7.62 8.43 -7.86
C GLY A 298 -6.92 8.46 -9.22
N SER A 299 -6.75 9.66 -9.79
CA SER A 299 -6.09 9.86 -11.08
C SER A 299 -4.61 9.43 -11.05
N GLY A 300 -4.22 8.59 -12.02
CA GLY A 300 -2.83 8.22 -12.28
C GLY A 300 -2.58 6.72 -12.33
N ALA A 301 -1.73 6.29 -13.27
CA ALA A 301 -1.30 4.90 -13.37
C ALA A 301 -0.48 4.48 -12.15
N LEU A 302 -0.68 3.25 -11.68
CA LEU A 302 0.20 2.65 -10.68
C LEU A 302 1.60 2.44 -11.27
N ASN A 303 2.64 2.81 -10.54
CA ASN A 303 4.01 2.45 -10.90
C ASN A 303 4.29 0.97 -10.63
N GLN A 304 5.45 0.49 -11.06
CA GLN A 304 5.89 -0.87 -10.74
C GLN A 304 5.91 -1.07 -9.21
N ARG A 305 5.36 -2.19 -8.74
CA ARG A 305 5.23 -2.56 -7.30
C ARG A 305 4.26 -1.71 -6.49
N GLU A 306 3.65 -0.67 -7.06
CA GLU A 306 2.55 0.00 -6.40
C GLU A 306 1.27 -0.82 -6.53
N PHE A 307 0.45 -0.75 -5.49
CA PHE A 307 -0.85 -1.40 -5.45
C PHE A 307 -1.88 -0.55 -4.70
N TYR A 308 -3.14 -0.80 -5.01
CA TYR A 308 -4.25 -0.46 -4.14
C TYR A 308 -4.63 -1.66 -3.28
N LEU A 309 -4.89 -1.42 -2.00
CA LEU A 309 -5.40 -2.40 -1.04
C LEU A 309 -6.76 -1.92 -0.56
N LEU A 310 -7.79 -2.69 -0.84
CA LEU A 310 -9.15 -2.47 -0.34
C LEU A 310 -9.48 -3.54 0.70
N HIS A 311 -9.76 -3.13 1.93
CA HIS A 311 -10.42 -3.98 2.93
C HIS A 311 -11.64 -3.24 3.52
N SER A 312 -11.39 -2.29 4.42
CA SER A 312 -12.35 -1.42 5.09
C SER A 312 -12.33 -0.03 4.46
N GLU A 313 -11.17 0.37 3.95
CA GLU A 313 -10.94 1.60 3.22
C GLU A 313 -9.94 1.30 2.09
N LEU A 314 -9.92 2.16 1.07
CA LEU A 314 -8.99 2.06 -0.04
C LEU A 314 -7.66 2.71 0.35
N LYS A 315 -6.56 1.95 0.33
CA LYS A 315 -5.21 2.44 0.58
C LYS A 315 -4.32 2.26 -0.63
N LYS A 316 -3.43 3.21 -0.87
CA LYS A 316 -2.32 3.05 -1.82
C LYS A 316 -1.07 2.61 -1.08
N GLY A 317 -0.36 1.62 -1.62
CA GLY A 317 0.87 1.09 -1.04
C GLY A 317 1.88 0.67 -2.09
N LYS A 318 3.07 0.28 -1.61
CA LYS A 318 4.17 -0.24 -2.42
C LYS A 318 4.69 -1.53 -1.79
N THR A 319 4.93 -2.54 -2.63
CA THR A 319 5.47 -3.84 -2.19
C THR A 319 7.00 -3.84 -2.18
N TYR A 320 7.58 -4.85 -1.52
CA TYR A 320 9.01 -5.01 -1.24
C TYR A 320 9.90 -5.00 -2.50
N THR A 321 11.14 -4.55 -2.35
CA THR A 321 12.25 -4.92 -3.26
C THR A 321 12.87 -6.20 -2.69
N ILE A 322 12.67 -7.35 -3.34
CA ILE A 322 13.42 -8.58 -3.00
C ILE A 322 13.94 -9.18 -4.29
#